data_AF-A0A318UGK6-F1
#
_entry.id   AF-A0A318UGK6-F1
#
_cell.length_a   1.000
_cell.length_b   1.000
_cell.length_c   1.000
_cell.angle_alpha   90.00
_cell.angle_beta   90.00
_cell.angle_gamma   90.00
#
_symmetry.space_group_name_H-M   'P 1'
#
loop_
_entity.id
_entity.type
_entity.pdbx_description
1 polymer ?
#
loop_
_entity_poly.entity_id
_entity_poly.type
_entity_poly.pdbx_seq_one_letter_code
_entity_poly.pdbx_strand_id
1 'polypeptide(L)' 'MRQLFWRPPTFGNWLVLGLLLAGWASLIAAIFLH' A
#
# COMPACT_ATOMS: atom_id res chain seq x y z
N MET A 1 12.10 -9.35 -26.95
CA MET A 1 12.17 -8.21 -26.00
C MET A 1 10.88 -8.21 -25.20
N ARG A 2 10.84 -8.87 -24.02
CA ARG A 2 9.61 -8.98 -23.23
C ARG A 2 9.35 -7.65 -22.53
N GLN A 3 8.64 -6.76 -23.22
CA GLN A 3 8.17 -5.50 -22.68
C GLN A 3 7.26 -5.85 -21.50
N LEU A 4 7.82 -5.74 -20.30
CA LEU A 4 7.10 -5.87 -19.04
C LEU A 4 6.04 -4.76 -19.10
N PHE A 5 4.83 -5.12 -19.54
CA PHE A 5 3.71 -4.20 -19.64
C PHE A 5 3.50 -3.64 -18.24
N TRP A 6 4.06 -2.45 -17.98
CA TRP A 6 3.82 -1.71 -16.77
C TRP A 6 2.36 -1.26 -16.86
N ARG A 7 1.48 -2.17 -16.44
CA ARG A 7 0.05 -1.92 -16.41
C ARG A 7 -0.14 -0.90 -15.30
N PRO A 8 -0.67 0.29 -15.62
CA PRO A 8 -0.84 1.31 -14.61
C PRO A 8 -1.72 0.72 -13.50
N PRO A 9 -1.30 0.80 -12.22
CA PRO A 9 -2.10 0.30 -11.12
C PRO A 9 -3.47 0.97 -11.16
N THR A 10 -4.52 0.16 -11.11
CA THR A 10 -5.91 0.63 -11.13
C THR A 10 -6.22 1.39 -9.85
N PHE A 11 -7.24 2.25 -9.87
CA PHE A 11 -7.67 3.02 -8.70
C PHE A 11 -7.89 2.14 -7.45
N GLY A 12 -8.46 0.94 -7.63
CA GLY A 12 -8.61 -0.03 -6.54
C GLY A 12 -7.28 -0.51 -5.96
N ASN A 13 -6.25 -0.67 -6.79
CA ASN A 13 -4.92 -1.06 -6.32
C ASN A 13 -4.25 0.04 -5.48
N TRP A 14 -4.46 1.31 -5.85
CA TRP A 14 -4.01 2.45 -5.03
C TRP A 14 -4.74 2.53 -3.69
N LEU A 15 -6.04 2.24 -3.69
CA LEU A 15 -6.85 2.27 -2.47
C LEU A 15 -6.43 1.15 -1.50
N VAL A 16 -6.18 -0.06 -2.01
CA VAL A 16 -5.65 -1.18 -1.22
C VAL A 16 -4.26 -0.86 -0.67
N LEU A 17 -3.35 -0.31 -1.48
CA LEU A 17 -2.03 0.12 -1.02
C LEU A 17 -2.11 1.18 0.08
N GLY A 18 -3.00 2.16 -0.07
CA GLY A 18 -3.22 3.20 0.93
C GLY A 18 -3.75 2.64 2.25
N LEU A 19 -4.72 1.73 2.21
CA LEU A 19 -5.26 1.06 3.39
C LEU A 19 -4.20 0.21 4.11
N LEU A 20 -3.39 -0.52 3.34
CA LEU A 20 -2.25 -1.28 3.87
C LEU A 20 -1.29 -0.35 4.61
N LEU A 21 -0.87 0.75 3.97
CA LEU A 21 0.07 1.70 4.56
C LEU A 21 -0.48 2.32 5.86
N ALA A 22 -1.76 2.72 5.85
CA ALA A 22 -2.43 3.28 7.02
C ALA A 22 -2.54 2.26 8.17
N GLY A 23 -2.84 0.99 7.86
CA GLY A 23 -2.87 -0.09 8.84
C GLY A 23 -1.51 -0.32 9.50
N TRP A 24 -0.44 -0.37 8.71
CA TRP A 24 0.93 -0.49 9.23
C TRP A 24 1.32 0.71 10.09
N ALA A 25 1.00 1.93 9.65
CA ALA A 25 1.27 3.14 10.42
C ALA A 25 0.54 3.14 11.77
N SER A 26 -0.73 2.71 11.80
CA SER A 26 -1.50 2.58 13.04
C SER A 26 -0.94 1.51 13.97
N LEU A 27 -0.48 0.38 13.44
CA LEU A 27 0.14 -0.70 14.23
C LEU A 27 1.45 -0.22 14.87
N ILE A 28 2.30 0.46 14.09
CA ILE A 28 3.54 1.06 14.60
C ILE A 28 3.21 2.09 15.69
N ALA A 29 2.29 3.02 15.42
CA ALA A 29 1.87 4.00 16.40
C ALA A 29 1.41 3.34 17.71
N ALA A 30 0.59 2.29 17.64
CA ALA A 30 0.13 1.55 18.82
C ALA A 30 1.27 0.90 19.62
N ILE A 31 2.30 0.37 18.95
CA ILE A 31 3.45 -0.25 19.63
C ILE A 31 4.32 0.79 20.35
N PHE A 32 4.51 1.97 19.75
CA PHE A 32 5.42 3.00 20.30
C PHE A 32 4.74 3.96 21.29
N LEU A 33 3.42 4.11 21.20
CA LEU A 33 2.62 4.91 22.15
C LEU A 33 2.12 4.10 23.35
N HIS A 34 2.31 2.78 23.35
CA HIS A 34 2.06 1.90 24.50
C HIS A 34 3.26 1.86 25.44
#